data_AF-A0A7K3Y4V4-F1
#
_entry.id   AF-A0A7K3Y4V4-F1
#
_cell.length_a   1.000
_cell.length_b   1.000
_cell.length_c   1.000
_cell.angle_alpha   90.00
_cell.angle_beta   90.00
_cell.angle_gamma   90.00
#
_symmetry.space_group_name_H-M   'P 1'
#
loop_
_entity.id
_entity.type
_entity.pdbx_description
1 polymer ?
#
loop_
_entity_poly.entity_id
_entity_poly.type
_entity_poly.pdbx_seq_one_letter_code
_entity_poly.pdbx_strand_id
1 'polypeptide(L)'
;FRRIIDDILDPADYHIVVFGTCGTVPAELECMYPFRNYHYMLGRTMDERVRRDFHRIEVYRLRGYLEKTRDTYQHRLAYSIGPFRAAMAEASEETGIAVDLLPTDAMIEQLYDTKNPFPEGSLSMQGYIDEFREGLMRLSRSLAEIPEK
;
A
#
# COMPACT_ATOMS: atom_id res chain seq x y z
N PHE A 1 -1.69 12.74 -3.00
CA PHE A 1 -2.45 11.49 -3.23
C PHE A 1 -3.94 11.64 -3.04
N ARG A 2 -4.47 12.20 -1.93
CA ARG A 2 -5.93 12.36 -1.74
C ARG A 2 -6.68 12.98 -2.93
N ARG A 3 -6.19 14.12 -3.44
CA ARG A 3 -6.74 14.75 -4.66
C ARG A 3 -6.82 13.81 -5.88
N ILE A 4 -5.83 12.93 -6.06
CA ILE A 4 -5.84 11.96 -7.18
C ILE A 4 -6.98 10.95 -7.02
N ILE A 5 -7.29 10.57 -5.78
CA ILE A 5 -8.38 9.65 -5.45
C ILE A 5 -9.72 10.38 -5.61
N ASP A 6 -9.84 11.60 -5.08
CA ASP A 6 -11.05 12.44 -5.16
C ASP A 6 -11.45 12.77 -6.61
N ASP A 7 -10.47 12.87 -7.52
CA ASP A 7 -10.72 13.10 -8.95
C ASP A 7 -11.41 11.89 -9.63
N ILE A 8 -11.49 10.73 -8.97
CA ILE A 8 -11.94 9.45 -9.56
C ILE A 8 -13.06 8.77 -8.75
N LEU A 9 -12.98 8.81 -7.41
CA LEU A 9 -13.92 8.17 -6.48
C LEU A 9 -14.60 9.22 -5.62
N ASP A 10 -15.88 8.98 -5.29
CA ASP A 10 -16.57 9.81 -4.30
C ASP A 10 -15.89 9.64 -2.92
N PRO A 11 -15.58 10.73 -2.20
CA PRO A 11 -15.05 10.66 -0.84
C PRO A 11 -15.88 9.84 0.16
N ALA A 12 -17.17 9.60 -0.11
CA ALA A 12 -18.01 8.72 0.69
C ALA A 12 -17.76 7.22 0.44
N ASP A 13 -17.15 6.86 -0.71
CA ASP A 13 -17.02 5.47 -1.17
C ASP A 13 -15.64 4.86 -0.85
N TYR A 14 -14.72 5.63 -0.28
CA TYR A 14 -13.38 5.15 0.03
C TYR A 14 -12.92 5.54 1.44
N HIS A 15 -11.98 4.75 1.96
CA HIS A 15 -11.28 5.03 3.21
C HIS A 15 -9.77 4.83 3.01
N ILE A 16 -8.97 5.81 3.45
CA ILE A 16 -7.51 5.76 3.31
C ILE A 16 -6.89 5.24 4.60
N VAL A 17 -6.09 4.19 4.46
CA VAL A 17 -5.29 3.63 5.54
C VAL A 17 -3.82 3.74 5.17
N VAL A 18 -3.03 4.29 6.09
CA VAL A 18 -1.58 4.36 6.00
C VAL A 18 -1.00 3.17 6.74
N PHE A 19 -0.15 2.40 6.07
CA PHE A 19 0.63 1.34 6.70
C PHE A 19 2.12 1.61 6.53
N GLY A 20 2.87 1.35 7.58
CA GLY A 20 4.30 1.61 7.65
C GLY A 20 4.89 1.09 8.94
N THR A 21 6.13 1.49 9.24
CA THR A 21 6.82 1.08 10.48
C THR A 21 6.04 1.43 11.75
N CYS A 22 5.22 2.48 11.68
CA CYS A 22 4.32 2.96 12.73
C CYS A 22 3.05 2.12 12.94
N GLY A 23 2.82 1.09 12.13
CA GLY A 23 1.62 0.26 12.14
C GLY A 23 0.68 0.60 10.97
N THR A 24 -0.57 0.13 11.08
CA THR A 24 -1.62 0.29 10.08
C THR A 24 -2.75 1.12 10.69
N VAL A 25 -2.93 2.35 10.22
CA VAL A 25 -3.83 3.34 10.82
C VAL A 25 -4.66 4.09 9.77
N PRO A 26 -5.91 4.46 10.08
CA PRO A 26 -6.65 5.46 9.30
C PRO A 26 -5.82 6.73 9.09
N ALA A 27 -5.91 7.33 7.90
CA ALA A 27 -5.15 8.54 7.57
C ALA A 27 -5.44 9.70 8.53
N GLU A 28 -6.65 9.77 9.08
CA GLU A 28 -7.09 10.75 10.08
C GLU A 28 -6.27 10.67 11.37
N LEU A 29 -5.71 9.50 11.69
CA LEU A 29 -4.94 9.23 12.90
C LEU A 29 -3.42 9.25 12.64
N GLU A 30 -2.97 9.41 11.39
CA GLU A 30 -1.55 9.36 11.03
C GLU A 30 -0.71 10.36 11.84
N CYS A 31 -1.24 11.58 12.01
CA CYS A 31 -0.55 12.65 12.75
C CYS A 31 -0.56 12.47 14.27
N MET A 32 -1.32 11.51 14.80
CA MET A 32 -1.36 11.20 16.24
C MET A 32 -0.27 10.20 16.65
N TYR A 33 0.48 9.64 15.70
CA TYR A 33 1.54 8.70 16.01
C TYR A 33 2.77 9.42 16.61
N PRO A 34 3.23 9.06 17.82
CA PRO A 34 4.25 9.80 18.56
C PRO A 34 5.64 9.79 17.92
N PHE A 35 5.88 8.90 16.93
CA PHE A 35 7.15 8.80 16.22
C PHE A 35 7.03 9.18 14.74
N ARG A 36 6.11 10.08 14.38
CA ARG A 36 5.99 10.63 13.00
C ARG A 36 7.32 11.14 12.43
N ASN A 37 8.23 11.60 13.28
CA ASN A 37 9.52 12.18 12.89
C ASN A 37 10.70 11.19 12.97
N TYR A 38 10.43 9.87 13.00
CA TYR A 38 11.50 8.87 13.10
C TYR A 38 12.22 8.69 11.76
N HIS A 39 13.52 9.00 11.73
CA HIS A 39 14.36 8.94 10.52
C HIS A 39 15.03 7.57 10.27
N TYR A 40 14.58 6.50 10.91
CA TYR A 40 15.15 5.18 10.65
C TYR A 40 14.63 4.62 9.33
N MET A 41 15.48 4.70 8.29
CA MET A 41 15.17 4.18 6.96
C MET A 41 15.56 2.71 6.85
N LEU A 42 14.62 1.83 7.18
CA LEU A 42 14.77 0.37 7.10
C LEU A 42 15.21 -0.10 5.71
N GLY A 43 14.79 0.60 4.65
CA GLY A 43 15.17 0.32 3.26
C GLY A 43 16.67 0.45 2.97
N ARG A 44 17.47 1.04 3.88
CA ARG A 44 18.93 1.15 3.74
C ARG A 44 19.70 0.08 4.54
N THR A 45 19.00 -0.73 5.34
CA THR A 45 19.64 -1.76 6.15
C THR A 45 19.98 -2.97 5.29
N MET A 46 21.23 -3.41 5.32
CA MET A 46 21.71 -4.60 4.60
C MET A 46 21.78 -5.83 5.51
N ASP A 47 21.47 -5.68 6.80
CA ASP A 47 21.41 -6.79 7.75
C ASP A 47 20.17 -7.66 7.46
N GLU A 48 20.42 -8.88 7.00
CA GLU A 48 19.38 -9.86 6.64
C GLU A 48 18.46 -10.21 7.82
N ARG A 49 19.01 -10.28 9.04
CA ARG A 49 18.21 -10.59 10.23
C ARG A 49 17.24 -9.46 10.50
N VAL A 50 17.69 -8.21 10.42
CA VAL A 50 16.82 -7.04 10.61
C VAL A 50 15.73 -6.99 9.54
N ARG A 51 16.08 -7.24 8.26
CA ARG A 51 15.11 -7.27 7.16
C ARG A 51 14.05 -8.36 7.35
N ARG A 52 14.47 -9.57 7.75
CA ARG A 52 13.56 -10.69 8.02
C ARG A 52 12.64 -10.40 9.20
N ASP A 53 13.20 -9.90 10.30
CA ASP A 53 12.43 -9.62 11.51
C ASP A 53 11.41 -8.49 11.24
N PHE A 54 11.80 -7.46 10.48
CA PHE A 54 10.90 -6.42 10.01
C PHE A 54 9.77 -6.98 9.14
N HIS A 55 10.11 -7.77 8.12
CA HIS A 55 9.11 -8.37 7.22
C HIS A 55 8.08 -9.17 8.01
N ARG A 56 8.53 -10.04 8.93
CA ARG A 56 7.65 -10.82 9.79
C ARG A 56 6.74 -9.96 10.67
N ILE A 57 7.25 -8.86 11.22
CA ILE A 57 6.47 -7.92 12.04
C ILE A 57 5.39 -7.26 11.19
N GLU A 58 5.73 -6.81 9.98
CA GLU A 58 4.76 -6.14 9.11
C GLU A 58 3.71 -7.11 8.54
N VAL A 59 4.09 -8.32 8.14
CA VAL A 59 3.12 -9.37 7.74
C VAL A 59 2.12 -9.63 8.86
N TYR A 60 2.59 -9.82 10.10
CA TYR A 60 1.72 -10.03 11.25
C TYR A 60 0.72 -8.88 11.46
N ARG A 61 1.17 -7.62 11.35
CA ARG A 61 0.33 -6.43 11.51
C ARG A 61 -0.71 -6.32 10.40
N LEU A 62 -0.27 -6.50 9.15
CA LEU A 62 -1.13 -6.41 7.97
C LEU A 62 -2.18 -7.52 7.97
N ARG A 63 -1.80 -8.76 8.31
CA ARG A 63 -2.75 -9.85 8.51
C ARG A 63 -3.82 -9.49 9.52
N GLY A 64 -3.42 -9.01 10.70
CA GLY A 64 -4.36 -8.60 11.74
C GLY A 64 -5.30 -7.47 11.30
N TYR A 65 -4.83 -6.54 10.47
CA TYR A 65 -5.67 -5.50 9.88
C TYR A 65 -6.66 -6.07 8.86
N LEU A 66 -6.18 -6.90 7.92
CA LEU A 66 -7.00 -7.50 6.88
C LEU A 66 -8.12 -8.36 7.49
N GLU A 67 -7.80 -9.21 8.46
CA GLU A 67 -8.78 -10.06 9.16
C GLU A 67 -9.84 -9.24 9.89
N LYS A 68 -9.43 -8.21 10.65
CA LYS A 68 -10.36 -7.35 11.39
C LYS A 68 -11.29 -6.55 10.48
N THR A 69 -10.87 -6.30 9.24
CA THR A 69 -11.62 -5.49 8.28
C THR A 69 -12.20 -6.32 7.15
N ARG A 70 -12.19 -7.66 7.25
CA ARG A 70 -12.57 -8.60 6.19
C ARG A 70 -13.90 -8.23 5.54
N ASP A 71 -14.91 -8.00 6.38
CA ASP A 71 -16.28 -7.73 5.96
C ASP A 71 -16.61 -6.23 5.89
N THR A 72 -15.60 -5.37 6.09
CA THR A 72 -15.77 -3.91 6.08
C THR A 72 -15.63 -3.32 4.68
N TYR A 73 -14.63 -3.79 3.92
CA TYR A 73 -14.33 -3.26 2.58
C TYR A 73 -14.60 -4.31 1.50
N GLN A 74 -15.32 -3.91 0.46
CA GLN A 74 -15.57 -4.77 -0.70
C GLN A 74 -14.33 -4.91 -1.58
N HIS A 75 -13.55 -3.84 -1.72
CA HIS A 75 -12.32 -3.80 -2.50
C HIS A 75 -11.17 -3.18 -1.69
N ARG A 76 -9.95 -3.59 -1.98
CA ARG A 76 -8.73 -3.11 -1.32
C ARG A 76 -7.64 -2.91 -2.38
N LEU A 77 -7.00 -1.75 -2.33
CA LEU A 77 -5.87 -1.42 -3.19
C LEU A 77 -4.75 -0.87 -2.30
N ALA A 78 -3.58 -1.52 -2.34
CA ALA A 78 -2.39 -1.07 -1.63
C ALA A 78 -1.42 -0.42 -2.61
N TYR A 79 -1.23 0.90 -2.46
CA TYR A 79 -0.27 1.67 -3.22
C TYR A 79 1.08 1.72 -2.49
N SER A 80 1.97 0.77 -2.79
CA SER A 80 3.22 0.55 -2.04
C SER A 80 4.32 -0.09 -2.91
N ILE A 81 5.57 0.11 -2.51
CA ILE A 81 6.78 -0.51 -3.10
C ILE A 81 7.65 -1.15 -2.01
N GLY A 82 8.61 -1.96 -2.42
CA GLY A 82 9.65 -2.50 -1.56
C GLY A 82 9.14 -3.44 -0.46
N PRO A 83 9.81 -3.47 0.70
CA PRO A 83 9.50 -4.40 1.79
C PRO A 83 8.05 -4.33 2.29
N PHE A 84 7.43 -3.15 2.28
CA PHE A 84 6.02 -3.00 2.68
C PHE A 84 5.07 -3.66 1.68
N ARG A 85 5.36 -3.54 0.38
CA ARG A 85 4.60 -4.20 -0.68
C ARG A 85 4.71 -5.72 -0.57
N ALA A 86 5.93 -6.23 -0.34
CA ALA A 86 6.17 -7.66 -0.14
C ALA A 86 5.39 -8.20 1.09
N ALA A 87 5.40 -7.46 2.20
CA ALA A 87 4.64 -7.84 3.40
C ALA A 87 3.12 -7.83 3.16
N MET A 88 2.60 -6.88 2.37
CA MET A 88 1.18 -6.85 1.99
C MET A 88 0.80 -8.04 1.10
N ALA A 89 1.65 -8.39 0.14
CA ALA A 89 1.43 -9.54 -0.75
C ALA A 89 1.31 -10.84 0.07
N GLU A 90 2.27 -11.08 0.98
CA GLU A 90 2.26 -12.25 1.86
C GLU A 90 1.05 -12.26 2.81
N ALA A 91 0.72 -11.12 3.42
CA ALA A 91 -0.46 -11.01 4.29
C ALA A 91 -1.78 -11.26 3.54
N SER A 92 -1.88 -10.79 2.28
CA SER A 92 -3.03 -11.05 1.42
C SER A 92 -3.15 -12.55 1.09
N GLU A 93 -2.03 -13.21 0.77
CA GLU A 93 -1.96 -14.64 0.52
C GLU A 93 -2.36 -15.47 1.75
N GLU A 94 -1.77 -15.18 2.93
CA GLU A 94 -2.05 -15.91 4.17
C GLU A 94 -3.52 -15.79 4.62
N THR A 95 -4.17 -14.65 4.36
CA THR A 95 -5.55 -14.39 4.80
C THR A 95 -6.61 -14.81 3.79
N GLY A 96 -6.20 -15.03 2.53
CA GLY A 96 -7.11 -15.15 1.39
C GLY A 96 -7.93 -13.90 1.12
N ILE A 97 -7.54 -12.73 1.65
CA ILE A 97 -8.22 -11.45 1.41
C ILE A 97 -7.50 -10.75 0.28
N ALA A 98 -8.17 -10.59 -0.85
CA ALA A 98 -7.61 -9.95 -2.03
C ALA A 98 -7.28 -8.46 -1.78
N VAL A 99 -6.07 -8.06 -2.20
CA VAL A 99 -5.60 -6.69 -2.22
C VAL A 99 -4.91 -6.44 -3.56
N ASP A 100 -5.40 -5.48 -4.34
CA ASP A 100 -4.74 -5.05 -5.57
C ASP A 100 -3.46 -4.29 -5.22
N LEU A 101 -2.32 -4.74 -5.76
CA LEU A 101 -1.02 -4.12 -5.49
C LEU A 101 -0.63 -3.20 -6.64
N LEU A 102 -0.47 -1.92 -6.34
CA LEU A 102 0.09 -0.94 -7.26
C LEU A 102 1.30 -0.25 -6.63
N PRO A 103 2.32 0.15 -7.40
CA PRO A 103 2.53 -0.17 -8.81
C PRO A 103 2.64 -1.69 -9.08
N THR A 104 2.38 -2.08 -10.33
CA THR A 104 2.56 -3.47 -10.76
C THR A 104 4.05 -3.84 -10.79
N ASP A 105 4.37 -5.13 -10.71
CA ASP A 105 5.77 -5.57 -10.77
C ASP A 105 6.45 -5.12 -12.07
N ALA A 106 5.72 -5.17 -13.20
CA ALA A 106 6.21 -4.68 -14.49
C ALA A 106 6.54 -3.18 -14.48
N MET A 107 5.71 -2.36 -13.83
CA MET A 107 5.97 -0.93 -13.68
C MET A 107 7.16 -0.66 -12.74
N ILE A 108 7.31 -1.44 -11.67
CA ILE A 108 8.47 -1.35 -10.77
C ILE A 108 9.76 -1.68 -11.52
N GLU A 109 9.77 -2.79 -12.26
CA GLU A 109 10.92 -3.21 -13.09
C GLU A 109 11.30 -2.16 -14.14
N GLN A 110 10.31 -1.56 -14.80
CA GLN A 110 10.55 -0.52 -15.80
C GLN A 110 11.23 0.72 -15.23
N LEU A 111 10.86 1.13 -14.01
CA LEU A 111 11.39 2.33 -13.36
C LEU A 111 12.58 2.06 -12.43
N TYR A 112 13.03 0.80 -12.35
CA TYR A 112 14.10 0.38 -11.46
C TYR A 112 15.45 0.96 -11.91
N ASP A 113 16.08 1.77 -11.05
CA ASP A 113 17.38 2.40 -11.32
C ASP A 113 18.45 1.96 -10.32
N THR A 114 19.33 1.06 -10.75
CA THR A 114 20.49 0.59 -9.95
C THR A 114 21.48 1.68 -9.54
N LYS A 115 21.42 2.87 -10.17
CA LYS A 115 22.28 4.01 -9.82
C LYS A 115 21.70 4.84 -8.68
N ASN A 116 20.42 4.64 -8.34
CA ASN A 116 19.75 5.33 -7.26
C ASN A 116 19.97 4.59 -5.92
N PRO A 117 20.26 5.29 -4.81
CA PRO A 117 20.27 4.68 -3.46
C PRO A 117 18.99 3.94 -3.09
N PHE A 118 17.86 4.32 -3.70
CA PHE A 118 16.58 3.62 -3.66
C PHE A 118 16.22 3.19 -5.08
N PRO A 119 16.56 1.95 -5.49
CA PRO A 119 16.41 1.55 -6.88
C PRO A 119 14.97 1.55 -7.39
N GLU A 120 14.00 1.24 -6.53
CA GLU A 120 12.56 1.33 -6.83
C GLU A 120 12.04 2.78 -6.81
N GLY A 121 12.88 3.76 -6.48
CA GLY A 121 12.53 5.17 -6.46
C GLY A 121 11.48 5.53 -5.41
N SER A 122 10.52 6.35 -5.81
CA SER A 122 9.47 6.91 -4.95
C SER A 122 8.12 6.79 -5.61
N LEU A 123 7.08 6.46 -4.84
CA LEU A 123 5.67 6.47 -5.26
C LEU A 123 5.20 7.82 -5.83
N SER A 124 5.96 8.90 -5.67
CA SER A 124 5.68 10.19 -6.31
C SER A 124 6.20 10.30 -7.75
N MET A 125 6.86 9.27 -8.29
CA MET A 125 7.29 9.24 -9.69
C MET A 125 6.09 9.22 -10.63
N GLN A 126 6.19 9.95 -11.74
CA GLN A 126 5.07 10.15 -12.66
C GLN A 126 4.49 8.82 -13.18
N GLY A 127 5.34 7.86 -13.56
CA GLY A 127 4.87 6.56 -14.04
C GLY A 127 4.06 5.77 -13.01
N TYR A 128 4.44 5.84 -11.73
CA TYR A 128 3.66 5.24 -10.65
C TYR A 128 2.36 5.99 -10.38
N ILE A 129 2.34 7.32 -10.52
CA ILE A 129 1.12 8.13 -10.35
C ILE A 129 0.13 7.83 -11.48
N ASP A 130 0.61 7.68 -12.71
CA ASP A 130 -0.21 7.39 -13.87
C ASP A 130 -0.85 5.99 -13.74
N GLU A 131 -0.05 4.97 -13.39
CA GLU A 131 -0.58 3.62 -13.16
C GLU A 131 -1.56 3.57 -11.96
N PHE A 132 -1.30 4.35 -10.92
CA PHE A 132 -2.22 4.47 -9.79
C PHE A 132 -3.58 5.02 -10.22
N ARG A 133 -3.60 6.07 -11.05
CA ARG A 133 -4.83 6.63 -11.63
C ARG A 133 -5.58 5.60 -12.47
N GLU A 134 -4.89 4.87 -13.32
CA GLU A 134 -5.49 3.81 -14.13
C GLU A 134 -6.06 2.67 -13.27
N GLY A 135 -5.39 2.32 -12.18
CA GLY A 135 -5.88 1.40 -11.16
C GLY A 135 -7.19 1.85 -10.53
N LEU A 136 -7.24 3.11 -10.08
CA LEU A 136 -8.44 3.71 -9.49
C LEU A 136 -9.61 3.77 -10.50
N MET A 137 -9.34 4.08 -11.77
CA MET A 137 -10.38 4.05 -12.81
C MET A 137 -10.93 2.65 -13.07
N ARG A 138 -10.08 1.61 -13.01
CA ARG A 138 -10.53 0.22 -13.11
C ARG A 138 -11.42 -0.16 -11.92
N LEU A 139 -11.01 0.23 -10.71
CA LEU A 139 -11.78 0.00 -9.49
C LEU A 139 -13.14 0.71 -9.52
N SER A 140 -13.18 1.97 -9.97
CA SER A 140 -14.42 2.73 -10.14
C SER A 140 -15.41 2.03 -11.09
N ARG A 141 -14.92 1.52 -12.22
CA ARG A 141 -15.75 0.76 -13.17
C ARG A 141 -16.29 -0.54 -12.57
N SER A 142 -15.47 -1.29 -11.82
CA SER A 142 -15.93 -2.53 -11.18
C SER A 142 -17.01 -2.26 -10.13
N LEU A 143 -16.96 -1.13 -9.43
CA LEU A 143 -18.01 -0.73 -8.48
C LEU A 143 -19.34 -0.43 -9.18
N ALA A 144 -19.30 0.18 -10.36
CA ALA A 144 -20.50 0.49 -11.15
C ALA A 144 -21.20 -0.75 -11.75
N GLU A 145 -20.48 -1.87 -11.87
CA GLU A 145 -20.99 -3.14 -12.43
C GLU A 145 -21.62 -4.06 -11.37
N ILE A 146 -21.50 -3.74 -10.07
CA ILE A 146 -22.14 -4.49 -8.99
C ILE A 146 -23.59 -3.98 -8.83
N PRO A 147 -24.63 -4.78 -9.14
CA PRO A 147 -26.00 -4.37 -8.95
C PRO A 147 -26.29 -4.14 -7.45
N GLU A 148 -27.05 -3.09 -7.13
CA GLU A 148 -27.55 -2.85 -5.77
C GLU A 148 -28.24 -4.13 -5.24
N LYS A 149 -27.85 -4.55 -4.04
CA LYS A 149 -28.46 -5.69 -3.33
C LYS A 149 -29.77 -5.31 -2.67
#